data_AF-A0A9X9R501-F1
#
_entry.id   AF-A0A9X9R501-F1
#
_cell.length_a   1.000
_cell.length_b   1.000
_cell.length_c   1.000
_cell.angle_alpha   90.00
_cell.angle_beta   90.00
_cell.angle_gamma   90.00
#
_symmetry.space_group_name_H-M   'P 1'
#
loop_
_entity.id
_entity.type
_entity.pdbx_description
1 polymer ?
#
loop_
_entity_poly.entity_id
_entity_poly.type
_entity_poly.pdbx_seq_one_letter_code
_entity_poly.pdbx_strand_id
1 'polypeptide(L)'
;MAKEKRSSKWAFLLYQESAPENYLDILEEIHVPFVLSPWHDKDVNKQTGEFKKSHKHGALFFDSLKSYSQVSELLTEKLNTPAHVEIVMSPKGMYDYFIHAENPEKSPYDIEDIESGCGFELDKFLISNNNDEFLSSVIDTIEEHNFTEFNNLVMYARDENPMLLSIIVDKTYFFAKYLDSRRHSGYGKENEDND
;
A
#
# COMPACT_ATOMS: atom_id res chain seq x y z
N MET A 1 -12.57 29.78 -20.13
CA MET A 1 -12.44 29.30 -18.74
C MET A 1 -11.45 28.15 -18.75
N ALA A 2 -10.42 28.19 -17.88
CA ALA A 2 -9.51 27.05 -17.75
C ALA A 2 -10.33 25.83 -17.30
N LYS A 3 -10.10 24.68 -17.94
CA LYS A 3 -10.82 23.44 -17.63
C LYS A 3 -10.41 23.02 -16.22
N GLU A 4 -11.39 22.87 -15.33
CA GLU A 4 -11.13 22.42 -13.97
C GLU A 4 -10.47 21.03 -14.01
N LYS A 5 -9.40 20.84 -13.23
CA LYS A 5 -8.70 19.55 -13.17
C LYS A 5 -9.64 18.52 -12.54
N ARG A 6 -9.72 17.34 -13.16
CA ARG A 6 -10.55 16.23 -12.68
C ARG A 6 -9.70 14.97 -12.53
N SER A 7 -9.96 14.23 -11.46
CA SER A 7 -9.26 12.98 -11.15
C SER A 7 -10.22 12.06 -10.40
N SER A 8 -9.99 10.75 -10.48
CA SER A 8 -10.62 9.76 -9.59
C SER A 8 -9.86 9.59 -8.28
N LYS A 9 -8.64 10.13 -8.16
CA LYS A 9 -7.78 9.96 -6.98
C LYS A 9 -7.26 11.31 -6.50
N TRP A 10 -7.48 11.58 -5.22
CA TRP A 10 -7.18 12.87 -4.61
C TRP A 10 -6.51 12.69 -3.26
N ALA A 11 -5.44 13.45 -3.02
CA ALA A 11 -4.72 13.51 -1.75
C ALA A 11 -5.10 14.78 -0.98
N PHE A 12 -5.03 14.69 0.35
CA PHE A 12 -5.34 15.78 1.27
C PHE A 12 -4.50 15.69 2.55
N LEU A 13 -4.56 16.74 3.37
CA LEU A 13 -3.97 16.78 4.70
C LEU A 13 -5.07 16.84 5.75
N LEU A 14 -4.88 16.09 6.84
CA LEU A 14 -5.73 16.16 8.03
C LEU A 14 -4.86 16.57 9.21
N TYR A 15 -5.10 17.75 9.78
CA TYR A 15 -4.33 18.22 10.94
C TYR A 15 -4.97 17.74 12.24
N GLN A 16 -4.16 17.22 13.16
CA GLN A 16 -4.65 16.66 14.43
C GLN A 16 -5.41 17.70 15.28
N GLU A 17 -5.00 18.96 15.19
CA GLU A 17 -5.61 20.08 15.95
C GLU A 17 -7.01 20.49 15.45
N SER A 18 -7.36 20.18 14.20
CA SER A 18 -8.63 20.60 13.58
C SER A 18 -9.54 19.44 13.22
N ALA A 19 -8.99 18.23 13.08
CA ALA A 19 -9.73 17.02 12.76
C ALA A 19 -10.80 16.74 13.83
N PRO A 20 -12.02 16.33 13.43
CA PRO A 20 -12.99 15.75 14.35
C PRO A 20 -12.40 14.51 15.05
N GLU A 21 -12.72 14.31 16.33
CA GLU A 21 -12.26 13.12 17.06
C GLU A 21 -12.71 11.81 16.38
N ASN A 22 -13.87 11.83 15.72
CA ASN A 22 -14.47 10.72 14.99
C ASN A 22 -14.17 10.75 13.48
N TYR A 23 -13.00 11.26 13.05
CA TYR A 23 -12.67 11.41 11.63
C TYR A 23 -12.76 10.09 10.83
N LEU A 24 -12.48 8.94 11.45
CA LEU A 24 -12.61 7.63 10.80
C LEU A 24 -14.06 7.30 10.48
N ASP A 25 -14.98 7.50 11.43
CA ASP A 25 -16.42 7.27 11.20
C ASP A 25 -16.94 8.17 10.08
N ILE A 26 -16.48 9.42 10.04
CA ILE A 26 -16.84 10.37 8.98
C ILE A 26 -16.33 9.90 7.62
N LEU A 27 -15.10 9.38 7.55
CA LEU A 27 -14.54 8.82 6.32
C LEU A 27 -15.32 7.59 5.85
N GLU A 28 -15.74 6.72 6.77
CA GLU A 28 -16.59 5.57 6.48
C GLU A 28 -17.97 6.01 5.92
N GLU A 29 -18.59 7.05 6.51
CA GLU A 29 -19.87 7.60 6.05
C GLU A 29 -19.81 8.23 4.64
N ILE A 30 -18.63 8.65 4.18
CA ILE A 30 -18.43 9.14 2.81
C ILE A 30 -18.58 8.00 1.79
N HIS A 31 -18.39 6.74 2.21
CA HIS A 31 -18.45 5.53 1.36
C HIS A 31 -17.52 5.59 0.15
N VAL A 32 -16.33 6.16 0.34
CA VAL A 32 -15.28 6.23 -0.69
C VAL A 32 -14.05 5.55 -0.14
N PRO A 33 -13.47 4.55 -0.85
CA PRO A 33 -12.24 3.90 -0.42
C PRO A 33 -11.16 4.93 -0.11
N PHE A 34 -10.53 4.79 1.06
CA PHE A 34 -9.54 5.74 1.54
C PHE A 34 -8.34 5.05 2.19
N VAL A 35 -7.24 5.79 2.25
CA VAL A 35 -6.03 5.42 3.00
C VAL A 35 -5.48 6.66 3.68
N LEU A 36 -5.01 6.52 4.90
CA LEU A 36 -4.38 7.56 5.71
C LEU A 36 -3.00 7.08 6.17
N SER A 37 -2.02 7.96 6.10
CA SER A 37 -0.72 7.74 6.72
C SER A 37 -0.83 7.60 8.24
N PRO A 38 0.25 7.18 8.91
CA PRO A 38 0.42 7.41 10.34
C PRO A 38 0.34 8.92 10.66
N TRP A 39 0.27 9.27 11.93
CA TRP A 39 0.41 10.67 12.33
C TRP A 39 1.85 11.14 12.10
N HIS A 40 2.04 12.10 11.20
CA HIS A 40 3.32 12.76 10.95
C HIS A 40 3.59 13.83 12.01
N ASP A 41 4.12 13.41 13.14
CA ASP A 41 4.44 14.25 14.31
C ASP A 41 5.93 14.60 14.44
N LYS A 42 6.80 13.95 13.64
CA LYS A 42 8.26 14.13 13.65
C LYS A 42 8.79 14.94 12.47
N ASP A 43 7.90 15.43 11.62
CA ASP A 43 8.29 16.19 10.43
C ASP A 43 8.93 17.53 10.79
N VAL A 44 10.11 17.80 10.24
CA VAL A 44 10.84 19.07 10.46
C VAL A 44 10.69 19.99 9.25
N ASN A 45 10.45 21.27 9.50
CA ASN A 45 10.52 22.31 8.49
C ASN A 45 11.99 22.62 8.17
N LYS A 46 12.42 22.35 6.94
CA LYS A 46 13.83 22.55 6.52
C LYS A 46 14.30 24.01 6.58
N GLN A 47 13.40 24.99 6.55
CA GLN A 47 13.76 26.41 6.59
C GLN A 47 13.89 26.94 8.02
N THR A 48 13.02 26.49 8.93
CA THR A 48 12.98 27.01 10.31
C THR A 48 13.64 26.07 11.32
N GLY A 49 13.79 24.79 10.98
CA GLY A 49 14.25 23.73 11.90
C GLY A 49 13.19 23.30 12.93
N GLU A 50 12.00 23.89 12.90
CA GLU A 50 10.92 23.57 13.83
C GLU A 50 10.10 22.37 13.36
N PHE A 51 9.48 21.66 14.31
CA PHE A 51 8.51 20.62 13.99
C PHE A 51 7.30 21.22 13.30
N LYS A 52 6.85 20.54 12.24
CA LYS A 52 5.56 20.82 11.62
C LYS A 52 4.44 20.39 12.57
N LYS A 53 3.26 20.96 12.36
CA LYS A 53 2.04 20.51 13.03
C LYS A 53 1.77 19.04 12.71
N SER A 54 1.35 18.26 13.70
CA SER A 54 0.97 16.87 13.51
C SER A 54 -0.16 16.76 12.47
N HIS A 55 0.05 15.92 11.46
CA HIS A 55 -0.87 15.75 10.35
C HIS A 55 -0.88 14.31 9.83
N LYS A 56 -1.98 13.91 9.20
CA LYS A 56 -2.02 12.73 8.32
C LYS A 56 -2.05 13.20 6.87
N HIS A 57 -1.37 12.46 6.01
CA HIS A 57 -1.64 12.46 4.58
C HIS A 57 -2.78 11.48 4.32
N GLY A 58 -3.81 11.92 3.61
CA GLY A 58 -4.94 11.06 3.24
C GLY A 58 -5.13 11.02 1.74
N ALA A 59 -5.74 9.95 1.24
CA ALA A 59 -6.17 9.85 -0.14
C ALA A 59 -7.54 9.17 -0.29
N LEU A 60 -8.33 9.69 -1.24
CA LEU A 60 -9.64 9.16 -1.63
C LEU A 60 -9.59 8.58 -3.04
N PHE A 61 -10.22 7.42 -3.25
CA PHE A 61 -10.29 6.70 -4.52
C PHE A 61 -11.75 6.59 -5.00
N PHE A 62 -12.17 7.53 -5.85
CA PHE A 62 -13.51 7.59 -6.41
C PHE A 62 -13.66 6.72 -7.66
N ASP A 63 -14.85 6.13 -7.86
CA ASP A 63 -15.19 5.40 -9.11
C ASP A 63 -15.31 6.30 -10.34
N SER A 64 -15.56 7.59 -10.12
CA SER A 64 -15.75 8.58 -11.20
C SER A 64 -14.91 9.82 -10.97
N LEU A 65 -14.58 10.52 -12.06
CA LEU A 65 -13.79 11.74 -12.01
C LEU A 65 -14.52 12.83 -11.19
N LYS A 66 -13.90 13.26 -10.09
CA LYS A 66 -14.31 14.43 -9.31
C LYS A 66 -13.45 15.64 -9.66
N SER A 67 -14.02 16.83 -9.50
CA SER A 67 -13.28 18.08 -9.65
C SER A 67 -12.58 18.47 -8.36
N TYR A 68 -11.64 19.42 -8.45
CA TYR A 68 -10.94 19.94 -7.28
C TYR A 68 -11.93 20.50 -6.25
N SER A 69 -12.88 21.34 -6.69
CA SER A 69 -13.85 21.98 -5.78
C SER A 69 -14.72 20.95 -5.06
N GLN A 70 -15.23 19.95 -5.78
CA GLN A 70 -16.07 18.89 -5.19
C GLN A 70 -15.37 18.16 -4.04
N VAL A 71 -14.09 17.83 -4.23
CA VAL A 71 -13.32 17.08 -3.21
C VAL A 71 -12.88 18.00 -2.07
N SER A 72 -12.45 19.22 -2.40
CA SER A 72 -12.08 20.25 -1.42
C SER A 72 -13.26 20.59 -0.50
N GLU A 73 -14.43 20.90 -1.05
CA GLU A 73 -15.65 21.20 -0.29
C GLU A 73 -16.04 20.03 0.61
N LEU A 74 -16.12 18.81 0.05
CA LEU A 74 -16.43 17.59 0.81
C LEU A 74 -15.52 17.42 2.04
N LEU A 75 -14.20 17.54 1.85
CA LEU A 75 -13.23 17.33 2.93
C LEU A 75 -13.22 18.47 3.95
N THR A 76 -13.32 19.72 3.49
CA THR A 76 -13.37 20.89 4.38
C THR A 76 -14.62 20.89 5.25
N GLU A 77 -15.79 20.56 4.69
CA GLU A 77 -17.07 20.55 5.41
C GLU A 77 -17.18 19.38 6.40
N LYS A 78 -16.64 18.22 6.04
CA LYS A 78 -16.79 17.00 6.84
C LYS A 78 -15.68 16.78 7.86
N LEU A 79 -14.43 17.13 7.50
CA LEU A 79 -13.24 16.74 8.25
C LEU A 79 -12.39 17.94 8.71
N ASN A 80 -12.84 19.18 8.45
CA ASN A 80 -12.09 20.39 8.77
C ASN A 80 -10.65 20.40 8.20
N THR A 81 -10.47 19.81 7.01
CA THR A 81 -9.18 19.84 6.32
C THR A 81 -8.89 21.24 5.79
N PRO A 82 -7.62 21.56 5.44
CA PRO A 82 -7.36 22.66 4.53
C PRO A 82 -8.13 22.46 3.21
N ALA A 83 -8.47 23.57 2.54
CA ALA A 83 -9.10 23.52 1.23
C ALA A 83 -8.18 22.98 0.11
N HIS A 84 -6.88 22.86 0.37
CA HIS A 84 -5.92 22.37 -0.61
C HIS A 84 -6.00 20.85 -0.77
N VAL A 85 -6.22 20.39 -2.00
CA VAL A 85 -6.21 18.98 -2.39
C VAL A 85 -5.36 18.77 -3.65
N GLU A 86 -4.76 17.59 -3.79
CA GLU A 86 -3.84 17.30 -4.89
C GLU A 86 -4.27 16.07 -5.67
N ILE A 87 -3.98 16.03 -6.97
CA ILE A 87 -4.21 14.82 -7.77
C ILE A 87 -3.13 13.80 -7.43
N VAL A 88 -3.54 12.57 -7.10
CA VAL A 88 -2.59 11.47 -6.93
C VAL A 88 -2.06 11.05 -8.29
N MET A 89 -0.79 11.37 -8.56
CA MET A 89 -0.12 11.04 -9.82
C MET A 89 0.33 9.57 -9.88
N SER A 90 0.84 9.06 -8.76
CA SER A 90 1.28 7.67 -8.61
C SER A 90 0.86 7.18 -7.23
N PRO A 91 -0.10 6.24 -7.15
CA PRO A 91 -0.47 5.61 -5.88
C PRO A 91 0.74 5.00 -5.18
N LYS A 92 1.62 4.30 -5.91
CA LYS A 92 2.87 3.74 -5.38
C LYS A 92 3.73 4.83 -4.71
N GLY A 93 4.01 5.91 -5.43
CA GLY A 93 4.85 6.99 -4.90
C GLY A 93 4.22 7.72 -3.71
N MET A 94 2.90 7.78 -3.64
CA MET A 94 2.18 8.33 -2.49
C MET A 94 2.34 7.43 -1.26
N TYR A 95 2.37 6.11 -1.46
CA TYR A 95 2.57 5.15 -0.38
C TYR A 95 3.96 5.26 0.26
N ASP A 96 5.01 5.19 -0.56
CA ASP A 96 6.39 5.34 -0.08
C ASP A 96 6.58 6.69 0.65
N TYR A 97 5.81 7.70 0.22
CA TYR A 97 5.77 9.01 0.84
C TYR A 97 5.05 9.01 2.21
N PHE A 98 4.02 8.20 2.43
CA PHE A 98 3.31 8.10 3.72
C PHE A 98 4.19 7.59 4.85
N ILE A 99 5.20 6.77 4.55
CA ILE A 99 6.11 6.20 5.56
C ILE A 99 7.53 6.77 5.47
N HIS A 100 7.79 7.67 4.52
CA HIS A 100 9.11 8.21 4.21
C HIS A 100 10.18 7.13 3.92
N ALA A 101 9.79 5.97 3.37
CA ALA A 101 10.65 4.80 3.19
C ALA A 101 11.97 5.13 2.45
N GLU A 102 11.90 5.98 1.43
CA GLU A 102 13.04 6.29 0.55
C GLU A 102 13.68 7.66 0.84
N ASN A 103 13.41 8.26 2.01
CA ASN A 103 13.90 9.60 2.33
C ASN A 103 14.81 9.62 3.57
N PRO A 104 16.15 9.51 3.41
CA PRO A 104 17.09 9.47 4.52
C PRO A 104 17.12 10.76 5.36
N GLU A 105 16.55 11.85 4.84
CA GLU A 105 16.50 13.15 5.51
C GLU A 105 15.24 13.34 6.37
N LYS A 106 14.33 12.36 6.38
CA LYS A 106 13.07 12.41 7.13
C LYS A 106 12.97 11.24 8.10
N SER A 107 12.23 11.44 9.18
CA SER A 107 11.90 10.35 10.10
C SER A 107 10.99 9.34 9.39
N PRO A 108 11.35 8.04 9.39
CA PRO A 108 10.48 6.99 8.89
C PRO A 108 9.30 6.78 9.84
N TYR A 109 8.18 6.32 9.29
CA TYR A 109 6.99 5.92 10.05
C TYR A 109 6.65 4.45 9.78
N ASP A 110 5.90 3.84 10.69
CA ASP A 110 5.54 2.43 10.58
C ASP A 110 4.44 2.23 9.54
N ILE A 111 4.59 1.15 8.77
CA ILE A 111 3.65 0.72 7.75
C ILE A 111 2.36 0.18 8.37
N GLU A 112 2.46 -0.43 9.56
CA GLU A 112 1.34 -1.02 10.30
C GLU A 112 0.40 0.04 10.90
N ASP A 113 0.86 1.30 11.00
CA ASP A 113 0.08 2.44 11.49
C ASP A 113 -0.77 3.11 10.38
N ILE A 114 -0.77 2.55 9.17
CA ILE A 114 -1.60 3.02 8.07
C ILE A 114 -3.04 2.59 8.29
N GLU A 115 -3.95 3.57 8.21
CA GLU A 115 -5.38 3.33 8.32
C GLU A 115 -6.00 3.29 6.92
N SER A 116 -6.95 2.38 6.70
CA SER A 116 -7.71 2.32 5.46
C SER A 116 -9.12 1.82 5.71
N GLY A 117 -10.04 2.09 4.78
CA GLY A 117 -11.46 1.79 4.96
C GLY A 117 -12.25 1.82 3.67
N CYS A 118 -13.57 1.64 3.79
CA CYS A 118 -14.50 1.63 2.65
C CYS A 118 -14.10 0.67 1.51
N GLY A 119 -13.53 -0.49 1.83
CA GLY A 119 -13.14 -1.51 0.85
C GLY A 119 -11.82 -1.22 0.12
N PHE A 120 -11.01 -0.28 0.60
CA PHE A 120 -9.64 -0.14 0.13
C PHE A 120 -8.82 -1.37 0.53
N GLU A 121 -8.38 -2.15 -0.45
CA GLU A 121 -7.58 -3.37 -0.20
C GLU A 121 -6.10 -2.99 0.00
N LEU A 122 -5.77 -2.53 1.21
CA LEU A 122 -4.41 -2.09 1.58
C LEU A 122 -3.37 -3.16 1.27
N ASP A 123 -3.59 -4.39 1.75
CA ASP A 123 -2.72 -5.54 1.52
C ASP A 123 -2.35 -5.76 0.06
N LYS A 124 -3.36 -5.81 -0.83
CA LYS A 124 -3.14 -5.98 -2.27
C LYS A 124 -2.39 -4.79 -2.86
N PHE A 125 -2.71 -3.60 -2.37
CA PHE A 125 -2.01 -2.39 -2.77
C PHE A 125 -0.53 -2.44 -2.36
N LEU A 126 -0.21 -2.87 -1.14
CA LEU A 126 1.17 -2.99 -0.64
C LEU A 126 1.94 -4.00 -1.46
N ILE A 127 1.37 -5.18 -1.68
CA ILE A 127 1.93 -6.25 -2.49
C ILE A 127 2.26 -5.77 -3.91
N SER A 128 1.31 -5.08 -4.55
CA SER A 128 1.51 -4.58 -5.92
C SER A 128 2.69 -3.60 -6.02
N ASN A 129 2.98 -2.91 -4.92
CA ASN A 129 4.02 -1.89 -4.83
C ASN A 129 5.37 -2.44 -4.30
N ASN A 130 5.35 -3.45 -3.41
CA ASN A 130 6.49 -4.13 -2.79
C ASN A 130 6.76 -5.50 -3.44
N ASN A 131 6.66 -5.54 -4.76
CA ASN A 131 6.68 -6.77 -5.53
C ASN A 131 7.97 -7.60 -5.34
N ASP A 132 9.09 -6.96 -5.01
CA ASP A 132 10.41 -7.61 -4.93
C ASP A 132 10.64 -8.37 -3.60
N GLU A 133 10.22 -7.81 -2.47
CA GLU A 133 10.29 -8.50 -1.17
C GLU A 133 9.39 -9.72 -1.14
N PHE A 134 8.14 -9.56 -1.58
CA PHE A 134 7.19 -10.68 -1.65
C PHE A 134 7.63 -11.75 -2.67
N LEU A 135 8.19 -11.36 -3.81
CA LEU A 135 8.75 -12.30 -4.78
C LEU A 135 9.87 -13.12 -4.12
N SER A 136 10.72 -12.47 -3.34
CA SER A 136 11.77 -13.14 -2.57
C SER A 136 11.18 -14.11 -1.55
N SER A 137 10.17 -13.70 -0.77
CA SER A 137 9.50 -14.59 0.19
C SER A 137 8.85 -15.82 -0.46
N VAL A 138 8.26 -15.69 -1.66
CA VAL A 138 7.72 -16.85 -2.39
C VAL A 138 8.86 -17.78 -2.84
N ILE A 139 9.99 -17.22 -3.29
CA ILE A 139 11.17 -18.01 -3.67
C ILE A 139 11.73 -18.74 -2.44
N ASP A 140 11.88 -18.06 -1.31
CA ASP A 140 12.34 -18.63 -0.04
C ASP A 140 11.41 -19.76 0.41
N THR A 141 10.10 -19.56 0.33
CA THR A 141 9.10 -20.62 0.62
C THR A 141 9.27 -21.85 -0.28
N ILE A 142 9.48 -21.63 -1.59
CA ILE A 142 9.74 -22.72 -2.54
C ILE A 142 11.02 -23.47 -2.18
N GLU A 143 12.04 -22.77 -1.70
CA GLU A 143 13.34 -23.32 -1.32
C GLU A 143 13.29 -24.09 -0.01
N GLU A 144 12.73 -23.49 1.04
CA GLU A 144 12.58 -24.06 2.39
C GLU A 144 11.73 -25.33 2.38
N HIS A 145 10.61 -25.32 1.65
CA HIS A 145 9.73 -26.49 1.52
C HIS A 145 10.09 -27.42 0.36
N ASN A 146 11.16 -27.09 -0.38
CA ASN A 146 11.63 -27.80 -1.57
C ASN A 146 10.51 -28.12 -2.59
N PHE A 147 9.68 -27.14 -2.90
CA PHE A 147 8.63 -27.32 -3.88
C PHE A 147 9.22 -27.48 -5.29
N THR A 148 8.70 -28.48 -6.01
CA THR A 148 9.03 -28.77 -7.42
C THR A 148 7.78 -28.82 -8.30
N GLU A 149 6.58 -28.74 -7.70
CA GLU A 149 5.29 -28.79 -8.38
C GLU A 149 4.47 -27.54 -8.06
N PHE A 150 3.89 -26.91 -9.09
CA PHE A 150 3.09 -25.69 -8.93
C PHE A 150 1.87 -25.90 -8.04
N ASN A 151 1.26 -27.09 -8.10
CA ASN A 151 0.15 -27.46 -7.23
C ASN A 151 0.52 -27.37 -5.73
N ASN A 152 1.73 -27.81 -5.35
CA ASN A 152 2.15 -27.80 -3.95
C ASN A 152 2.32 -26.37 -3.45
N LEU A 153 2.92 -25.50 -4.26
CA LEU A 153 3.05 -24.07 -3.96
C LEU A 153 1.68 -23.39 -3.82
N VAL A 154 0.73 -23.68 -4.73
CA VAL A 154 -0.62 -23.10 -4.69
C VAL A 154 -1.39 -23.57 -3.45
N MET A 155 -1.32 -24.86 -3.11
CA MET A 155 -1.98 -25.41 -1.94
C MET A 155 -1.41 -24.83 -0.65
N TYR A 156 -0.08 -24.77 -0.54
CA TYR A 156 0.59 -24.13 0.59
C TYR A 156 0.16 -22.67 0.75
N ALA A 157 0.24 -21.88 -0.32
CA ALA A 157 -0.15 -20.48 -0.28
C ALA A 157 -1.64 -20.31 0.07
N ARG A 158 -2.51 -21.17 -0.43
CA ARG A 158 -3.94 -21.10 -0.10
C ARG A 158 -4.21 -21.34 1.39
N ASP A 159 -3.49 -22.28 1.98
CA ASP A 159 -3.77 -22.73 3.35
C ASP A 159 -3.04 -21.85 4.40
N GLU A 160 -1.82 -21.38 4.10
CA GLU A 160 -0.99 -20.61 5.05
C GLU A 160 -1.03 -19.10 4.81
N ASN A 161 -1.10 -18.65 3.56
CA ASN A 161 -0.99 -17.21 3.24
C ASN A 161 -1.74 -16.84 1.95
N PRO A 162 -3.07 -16.57 2.04
CA PRO A 162 -3.89 -16.19 0.89
C PRO A 162 -3.40 -14.95 0.14
N MET A 163 -2.61 -14.09 0.80
CA MET A 163 -1.94 -12.97 0.14
C MET A 163 -0.87 -13.45 -0.86
N LEU A 164 0.00 -14.40 -0.48
CA LEU A 164 0.97 -15.01 -1.40
C LEU A 164 0.31 -15.67 -2.59
N LEU A 165 -0.86 -16.29 -2.38
CA LEU A 165 -1.62 -16.92 -3.46
C LEU A 165 -1.96 -15.92 -4.58
N SER A 166 -2.34 -14.69 -4.22
CA SER A 166 -2.68 -13.65 -5.21
C SER A 166 -1.49 -13.33 -6.14
N ILE A 167 -0.27 -13.29 -5.60
CA ILE A 167 0.97 -13.01 -6.33
C ILE A 167 1.36 -14.19 -7.20
N ILE A 168 1.26 -15.40 -6.65
CA ILE A 168 1.56 -16.64 -7.38
C ILE A 168 0.67 -16.74 -8.61
N VAL A 169 -0.62 -16.40 -8.48
CA VAL A 169 -1.57 -16.37 -9.60
C VAL A 169 -1.21 -15.27 -10.61
N ASP A 170 -0.90 -14.05 -10.15
CA ASP A 170 -0.53 -12.94 -11.05
C ASP A 170 0.76 -13.22 -11.85
N LYS A 171 1.75 -13.88 -11.22
CA LYS A 171 3.05 -14.23 -11.80
C LYS A 171 3.18 -15.72 -12.15
N THR A 172 2.08 -16.39 -12.47
CA THR A 172 2.02 -17.85 -12.70
C THR A 172 3.14 -18.37 -13.59
N TYR A 173 3.42 -17.70 -14.72
CA TYR A 173 4.43 -18.14 -15.67
C TYR A 173 5.85 -18.17 -15.07
N PHE A 174 6.21 -17.15 -14.29
CA PHE A 174 7.52 -17.08 -13.65
C PHE A 174 7.71 -18.25 -12.68
N PHE A 175 6.76 -18.46 -11.76
CA PHE A 175 6.85 -19.51 -10.76
C PHE A 175 6.76 -20.92 -11.35
N ALA A 176 5.92 -21.12 -12.37
CA ALA A 176 5.89 -22.39 -13.10
C ALA A 176 7.26 -22.70 -13.73
N LYS A 177 7.92 -21.71 -14.35
CA LYS A 177 9.27 -21.89 -14.92
C LYS A 177 10.35 -22.08 -13.86
N TYR A 178 10.24 -21.40 -12.73
CA TYR A 178 11.17 -21.59 -11.61
C TYR A 178 11.08 -23.02 -11.05
N LEU A 179 9.87 -23.51 -10.80
CA LEU A 179 9.62 -24.88 -10.34
C LEU A 179 10.03 -25.93 -11.36
N ASP A 180 9.74 -25.72 -12.65
CA ASP A 180 10.24 -26.58 -13.73
C ASP A 180 11.77 -26.64 -13.70
N SER A 181 12.46 -25.50 -13.57
CA SER A 181 13.92 -25.46 -13.47
C SER A 181 14.44 -26.29 -12.29
N ARG A 182 13.83 -26.14 -11.11
CA ARG A 182 14.18 -26.91 -9.90
C ARG A 182 13.95 -28.41 -10.07
N ARG A 183 12.82 -28.81 -10.67
CA ARG A 183 12.51 -30.23 -10.95
C ARG A 183 13.60 -30.88 -11.81
N HIS A 184 14.14 -30.15 -12.78
CA HIS A 184 15.13 -30.66 -13.72
C HIS A 184 16.59 -30.44 -13.28
N SER A 185 16.86 -29.61 -12.27
CA SER A 185 18.22 -29.35 -11.77
C SER A 185 18.78 -30.48 -10.92
N GLY A 186 17.95 -31.44 -10.49
CA GLY A 186 18.35 -32.55 -9.61
C GLY A 186 18.40 -32.17 -8.12
N TYR A 187 18.04 -30.93 -7.77
CA TYR A 187 17.96 -30.48 -6.38
C TYR A 187 16.89 -31.28 -5.61
N GLY A 188 17.30 -31.96 -4.53
CA GLY A 188 16.47 -32.90 -3.76
C GLY A 188 16.75 -34.38 -4.02
N LYS A 189 17.55 -34.75 -5.03
CA LYS A 189 17.97 -36.15 -5.24
C LYS A 189 19.16 -36.58 -4.38
N GLU A 190 19.89 -35.65 -3.78
CA GLU A 190 21.09 -35.96 -2.98
C GLU A 190 20.78 -36.42 -1.55
N ASN A 191 19.51 -36.37 -1.09
CA ASN A 191 19.12 -36.76 0.26
C ASN A 191 18.51 -38.17 0.38
N GLU A 192 18.34 -38.91 -0.72
CA GLU A 192 17.81 -40.29 -0.71
C GLU A 192 18.88 -41.38 -0.84
N ASP A 193 20.14 -41.02 -1.11
CA ASP A 193 21.23 -42.00 -1.33
C ASP A 193 22.13 -42.24 -0.10
N ASN A 194 21.72 -41.79 1.09
CA ASN A 194 22.44 -42.00 2.36
C ASN A 194 21.60 -42.74 3.43
N ASP A 195 20.98 -43.87 3.06
CA ASP A 195 20.52 -44.90 4.01
C ASP A 195 20.74 -46.32 3.46
#